data_AF-A0A7J4LIW5-F1
#
_entry.id   AF-A0A7J4LIW5-F1
#
_cell.length_a   1.000
_cell.length_b   1.000
_cell.length_c   1.000
_cell.angle_alpha   90.00
_cell.angle_beta   90.00
_cell.angle_gamma   90.00
#
_symmetry.space_group_name_H-M   'P 1'
#
loop_
_entity.id
_entity.type
_entity.pdbx_description
1 polymer ?
#
loop_
_entity_poly.entity_id
_entity_poly.type
_entity_poly.pdbx_seq_one_letter_code
_entity_poly.pdbx_strand_id
1 'polypeptide(L)'
;RLAANIIDDPVLFVRALLDDIHPDEFSGMEGHTVLANSCASAVFRCECEGEDDPVTVRLNPLLVKINRRQVFRVNRGFNAVIEAAVHSTRYVIFHDEKLKKCIDHYASIVKKCGGAREREAMRLLYKLVESGRSGPGKGNGKR
;
A
#
# COMPACT_ATOMS: atom_id res chain seq x y z
N ARG A 1 -10.07 6.77 -16.36
CA ARG A 1 -10.36 7.64 -15.18
C ARG A 1 -9.77 6.95 -13.97
N LEU A 2 -9.22 7.70 -13.02
CA LEU A 2 -8.59 7.15 -11.82
C LEU A 2 -9.17 7.84 -10.58
N ALA A 3 -9.50 7.08 -9.54
CA ALA A 3 -9.82 7.62 -8.23
C ALA A 3 -8.62 7.42 -7.30
N ALA A 4 -8.11 8.51 -6.73
CA ALA A 4 -7.12 8.48 -5.66
C ALA A 4 -7.81 8.76 -4.32
N ASN A 5 -7.41 8.02 -3.28
CA ASN A 5 -8.00 8.14 -1.95
C ASN A 5 -6.89 8.44 -0.94
N ILE A 6 -7.08 9.49 -0.15
CA ILE A 6 -6.21 9.82 0.97
C ILE A 6 -6.69 9.02 2.17
N ILE A 7 -5.82 8.16 2.70
CA ILE A 7 -6.11 7.31 3.86
C ILE A 7 -5.07 7.51 4.94
N ASP A 8 -5.45 7.15 6.15
CA ASP A 8 -4.64 7.23 7.37
C ASP A 8 -4.64 5.92 8.16
N ASP A 9 -5.26 4.89 7.60
CA ASP A 9 -5.34 3.55 8.16
C ASP A 9 -4.22 2.67 7.58
N PRO A 10 -3.19 2.32 8.38
CA PRO A 10 -2.09 1.48 7.90
C PRO A 10 -2.54 0.07 7.55
N VAL A 11 -3.62 -0.44 8.17
CA VAL A 11 -4.14 -1.79 7.90
C VAL A 11 -4.77 -1.84 6.51
N LEU A 12 -5.58 -0.84 6.17
CA LEU A 12 -6.18 -0.71 4.84
C LEU A 12 -5.09 -0.60 3.76
N PHE A 13 -4.05 0.21 4.00
CA PHE A 13 -2.92 0.35 3.08
C PHE A 13 -2.24 -0.99 2.81
N VAL A 14 -1.92 -1.75 3.86
CA VAL A 14 -1.24 -3.05 3.72
C VAL A 14 -2.16 -4.11 3.11
N ARG A 15 -3.45 -4.12 3.46
CA ARG A 15 -4.40 -5.10 2.92
C ARG A 15 -4.53 -4.97 1.40
N ALA A 16 -4.50 -3.74 0.88
CA ALA A 16 -4.51 -3.47 -0.56
C ALA A 16 -3.27 -4.01 -1.32
N LEU A 17 -2.21 -4.40 -0.61
CA LEU A 17 -1.04 -5.07 -1.21
C LEU A 17 -1.16 -6.59 -1.24
N LEU A 18 -2.06 -7.15 -0.43
CA LEU A 18 -2.28 -8.58 -0.29
C LEU A 18 -3.35 -9.08 -1.26
N ASP A 19 -4.44 -8.32 -1.39
CA ASP A 19 -5.60 -8.70 -2.18
C ASP A 19 -6.43 -7.46 -2.54
N ASP A 20 -7.40 -7.62 -3.43
CA ASP A 20 -8.38 -6.61 -3.76
C ASP A 20 -9.22 -6.24 -2.52
N ILE A 21 -9.51 -4.94 -2.38
CA ILE A 21 -10.37 -4.45 -1.30
C ILE A 21 -11.83 -4.86 -1.57
N HIS A 22 -12.55 -5.27 -0.53
CA HIS A 22 -13.92 -5.75 -0.69
C HIS A 22 -14.83 -4.67 -1.29
N PRO A 23 -15.73 -4.99 -2.25
CA PRO A 23 -16.60 -4.02 -2.90
C PRO A 23 -17.42 -3.14 -1.93
N ASP A 24 -17.85 -3.71 -0.79
CA ASP A 24 -18.62 -2.99 0.24
C ASP A 24 -17.82 -1.90 0.97
N GLU A 25 -16.49 -1.86 0.83
CA GLU A 25 -15.65 -0.80 1.39
C GLU A 25 -15.53 0.41 0.45
N PHE A 26 -16.18 0.34 -0.73
CA PHE A 26 -16.28 1.43 -1.68
C PHE A 26 -17.65 2.12 -1.62
N SER A 27 -17.69 3.36 -2.11
CA SER A 27 -18.87 4.21 -2.18
C SER A 27 -18.88 5.02 -3.47
N GLY A 28 -20.02 5.65 -3.77
CA GLY A 28 -20.18 6.52 -4.93
C GLY A 28 -19.82 7.98 -4.62
N MET A 29 -19.11 8.62 -5.55
CA MET A 29 -18.89 10.06 -5.62
C MET A 29 -19.20 10.55 -7.03
N GLU A 30 -20.38 11.13 -7.23
CA GLU A 30 -20.86 11.64 -8.53
C GLU A 30 -20.69 10.64 -9.69
N GLY A 31 -21.10 9.39 -9.47
CA GLY A 31 -20.99 8.32 -10.46
C GLY A 31 -19.60 7.65 -10.55
N HIS A 32 -18.67 7.98 -9.64
CA HIS A 32 -17.36 7.35 -9.54
C HIS A 32 -17.21 6.52 -8.27
N THR A 33 -16.53 5.38 -8.36
CA THR A 33 -16.22 4.52 -7.21
C THR A 33 -15.02 5.06 -6.44
N VAL A 34 -15.18 5.33 -5.14
CA VAL A 34 -14.13 5.82 -4.23
C VAL A 34 -14.17 5.04 -2.91
N LEU A 35 -13.09 5.08 -2.11
CA LEU A 35 -13.08 4.40 -0.81
C LEU A 35 -13.98 5.13 0.19
N ALA A 36 -14.91 4.39 0.81
CA ALA A 36 -15.94 4.94 1.69
C ALA A 36 -15.34 5.63 2.93
N ASN A 37 -14.29 5.04 3.52
CA ASN A 37 -13.67 5.53 4.76
C ASN A 37 -12.39 6.34 4.53
N SER A 38 -12.22 6.93 3.35
CA SER A 38 -11.09 7.82 3.05
C SER A 38 -11.21 9.19 3.71
N CYS A 39 -10.08 9.83 4.02
CA CYS A 39 -10.03 11.22 4.49
C CYS A 39 -10.47 12.19 3.39
N ALA A 40 -10.07 11.91 2.16
CA ALA A 40 -10.44 12.64 0.96
C ALA A 40 -10.35 11.71 -0.26
N SER A 41 -11.10 12.04 -1.30
CA SER A 41 -11.06 11.36 -2.59
C SER A 41 -10.91 12.39 -3.71
N ALA A 42 -10.17 12.03 -4.75
CA ALA A 42 -10.03 12.82 -5.95
C ALA A 42 -10.18 11.92 -7.19
N VAL A 43 -10.97 12.37 -8.17
CA VAL A 43 -11.14 11.67 -9.45
C VAL A 43 -10.43 12.45 -10.53
N PHE A 44 -9.67 11.74 -11.35
CA PHE A 44 -8.86 12.28 -12.42
C PHE A 44 -9.28 11.73 -13.78
N ARG A 45 -9.23 12.59 -14.78
CA ARG A 45 -9.04 12.18 -16.17
C ARG A 45 -7.57 11.81 -16.34
N CYS A 46 -7.31 10.69 -17.02
CA CYS A 46 -5.98 10.16 -17.25
C CYS A 46 -5.69 10.26 -18.75
N GLU A 47 -4.52 10.79 -19.08
CA GLU A 47 -4.00 10.86 -20.45
C GLU A 47 -2.60 10.24 -20.45
N CYS A 48 -2.41 9.13 -21.17
CA CYS A 48 -1.08 8.52 -21.29
C CYS A 48 -0.18 9.40 -22.15
N GLU A 49 1.06 9.59 -21.72
CA GLU A 49 2.10 10.31 -22.45
C GLU A 49 3.02 9.30 -23.13
N GLY A 50 3.09 9.34 -24.46
CA GLY A 50 4.00 8.49 -25.25
C GLY A 50 3.68 6.99 -25.23
N GLU A 51 4.67 6.21 -25.65
CA GLU A 51 4.65 4.74 -25.69
C GLU A 51 5.70 4.13 -24.73
N ASP A 52 6.11 4.89 -23.71
CA ASP A 52 7.17 4.48 -22.78
C ASP A 52 6.79 3.24 -21.94
N ASP A 53 7.81 2.46 -21.56
CA ASP A 53 7.72 1.41 -20.53
C ASP A 53 8.78 1.68 -19.43
N PRO A 54 8.39 2.14 -18.23
CA PRO A 54 7.01 2.30 -17.76
C PRO A 54 6.29 3.52 -18.34
N VAL A 55 4.96 3.40 -18.53
CA VAL A 55 4.13 4.47 -19.08
C VAL A 55 4.02 5.66 -18.12
N THR A 56 4.12 6.88 -18.66
CA THR A 56 3.83 8.11 -17.92
C THR A 56 2.37 8.52 -18.14
N VAL A 57 1.66 8.93 -17.09
CA VAL A 57 0.24 9.31 -17.17
C VAL A 57 0.03 10.70 -16.58
N ARG A 58 -0.49 11.62 -17.39
CA ARG A 58 -0.95 12.94 -16.95
C ARG A 58 -2.32 12.83 -16.27
N LEU A 59 -2.44 13.43 -15.10
CA LEU A 59 -3.66 13.44 -14.29
C LEU A 59 -4.29 14.84 -14.25
N ASN A 60 -5.48 14.97 -14.83
CA ASN A 60 -6.28 16.20 -14.78
C ASN A 60 -7.42 16.03 -13.76
N PRO A 61 -7.43 16.77 -12.63
CA PRO A 61 -8.46 16.61 -11.60
C PRO A 61 -9.83 17.00 -12.14
N LEU A 62 -10.83 16.16 -11.89
CA LEU A 62 -12.23 16.40 -12.24
C LEU A 62 -13.07 16.71 -11.01
N LEU A 63 -12.88 15.94 -9.94
CA LEU A 63 -13.65 16.05 -8.70
C LEU A 63 -12.72 15.86 -7.52
N VAL A 64 -12.96 16.61 -6.44
CA VAL A 64 -12.27 16.46 -5.16
C VAL A 64 -13.28 16.58 -4.04
N LYS A 65 -13.27 15.63 -3.10
CA LYS A 65 -14.13 15.64 -1.92
C LYS A 65 -13.30 15.40 -0.68
N ILE A 66 -13.44 16.27 0.31
CA ILE A 66 -12.85 16.09 1.64
C ILE A 66 -13.95 15.50 2.53
N ASN A 67 -13.78 14.24 2.96
CA ASN A 67 -14.75 13.54 3.80
C ASN A 67 -14.50 13.82 5.30
N ARG A 68 -13.23 13.91 5.70
CA ARG A 68 -12.83 14.15 7.10
C ARG A 68 -11.65 15.12 7.15
N ARG A 69 -11.84 16.25 7.85
CA ARG A 69 -10.75 17.18 8.19
C ARG A 69 -10.23 16.82 9.57
N GLN A 70 -8.95 16.45 9.66
CA GLN A 70 -8.30 16.11 10.92
C GLN A 70 -6.83 16.48 10.91
N VAL A 71 -6.28 16.66 12.11
CA VAL A 71 -4.84 16.88 12.30
C VAL A 71 -4.15 15.52 12.41
N PHE A 72 -3.32 15.21 11.43
CA PHE A 72 -2.45 14.04 11.49
C PHE A 72 -1.29 14.32 12.44
N ARG A 73 -1.22 13.57 13.54
CA ARG A 73 -0.03 13.56 14.39
C ARG A 73 1.08 12.83 13.67
N VAL A 74 2.30 13.37 13.73
CA VAL A 74 3.47 12.65 13.22
C VAL A 74 3.61 11.33 13.96
N ASN A 75 3.49 10.22 13.25
CA ASN A 75 3.55 8.87 13.81
C ASN A 75 4.66 8.08 13.10
N ARG A 76 5.78 7.89 13.80
CA ARG A 76 6.91 7.10 13.27
C ARG A 76 6.56 5.64 13.03
N GLY A 77 5.60 5.09 13.76
CA GLY A 77 5.07 3.75 13.50
C GLY A 77 4.34 3.68 12.16
N PHE A 78 3.46 4.64 11.88
CA PHE A 78 2.74 4.68 10.60
C PHE A 78 3.72 4.80 9.42
N ASN A 79 4.66 5.76 9.49
CA ASN A 79 5.68 5.92 8.44
C ASN A 79 6.52 4.64 8.26
N ALA A 80 6.89 3.98 9.36
CA ALA A 80 7.64 2.73 9.29
C ALA A 80 6.85 1.57 8.65
N VAL A 81 5.51 1.54 8.80
CA VAL A 81 4.67 0.58 8.06
C VAL A 81 4.76 0.83 6.55
N ILE A 82 4.69 2.09 6.11
CA ILE A 82 4.78 2.44 4.68
C ILE A 82 6.14 2.01 4.11
N GLU A 83 7.23 2.32 4.80
CA GLU A 83 8.58 1.91 4.37
C GLU A 83 8.74 0.38 4.36
N ALA A 84 8.25 -0.32 5.39
CA ALA A 84 8.25 -1.78 5.43
C ALA A 84 7.47 -2.37 4.26
N ALA A 85 6.30 -1.81 3.93
CA ALA A 85 5.47 -2.26 2.82
C ALA A 85 6.20 -2.18 1.47
N VAL A 86 6.93 -1.09 1.23
CA VAL A 86 7.75 -0.90 0.03
C VAL A 86 8.88 -1.94 -0.06
N HIS A 87 9.50 -2.29 1.05
CA HIS A 87 10.51 -3.35 1.06
C HIS A 87 9.90 -4.74 0.91
N SER A 88 8.74 -5.00 1.52
CA SER A 88 8.02 -6.27 1.44
C SER A 88 7.60 -6.59 0.00
N THR A 89 7.03 -5.65 -0.73
CA THR A 89 6.60 -5.86 -2.14
C THR A 89 7.77 -6.15 -3.07
N ARG A 90 8.96 -5.58 -2.81
CA ARG A 90 10.18 -5.92 -3.53
C ARG A 90 10.77 -7.25 -3.08
N TYR A 91 10.68 -7.57 -1.78
CA TYR A 91 11.21 -8.83 -1.24
C TYR A 91 10.47 -10.04 -1.82
N VAL A 92 9.15 -9.97 -2.01
CA VAL A 92 8.39 -11.07 -2.62
C VAL A 92 8.78 -11.34 -4.08
N ILE A 93 9.43 -10.39 -4.75
CA ILE A 93 9.94 -10.55 -6.13
C ILE A 93 11.39 -11.05 -6.12
N PHE A 94 12.26 -10.38 -5.35
CA PHE A 94 13.72 -10.59 -5.45
C PHE A 94 14.30 -11.52 -4.37
N HIS A 95 13.58 -11.73 -3.27
CA HIS A 95 14.02 -12.49 -2.09
C HIS A 95 15.41 -12.08 -1.54
N ASP A 96 15.77 -10.79 -1.66
CA ASP A 96 17.03 -10.26 -1.13
C ASP A 96 16.96 -10.10 0.40
N GLU A 97 17.85 -10.78 1.12
CA GLU A 97 17.96 -10.69 2.57
C GLU A 97 18.27 -9.28 3.10
N LYS A 98 18.83 -8.38 2.27
CA LYS A 98 18.96 -6.96 2.63
C LYS A 98 17.59 -6.31 2.81
N LEU A 99 16.63 -6.61 1.93
CA LEU A 99 15.26 -6.11 2.05
C LEU A 99 14.59 -6.67 3.31
N LYS A 100 14.85 -7.95 3.65
CA LYS A 100 14.36 -8.53 4.91
C LYS A 100 14.89 -7.78 6.14
N LYS A 101 16.19 -7.44 6.16
CA LYS A 101 16.77 -6.63 7.24
C LYS A 101 16.13 -5.25 7.34
N CYS A 102 15.81 -4.61 6.21
CA CYS A 102 15.05 -3.36 6.19
C CYS A 102 13.65 -3.52 6.81
N ILE A 103 12.92 -4.58 6.43
CA ILE A 103 11.60 -4.88 7.01
C ILE A 103 11.70 -5.05 8.54
N ASP A 104 12.67 -5.84 9.01
CA ASP A 104 12.88 -6.09 10.45
C ASP A 104 13.29 -4.80 11.20
N HIS A 105 14.09 -3.92 10.56
CA HIS A 105 14.42 -2.62 11.10
C HIS A 105 13.16 -1.76 11.33
N TYR A 106 12.31 -1.63 10.32
CA TYR A 106 11.07 -0.85 10.43
C TYR A 106 10.07 -1.49 11.40
N ALA A 107 10.00 -2.81 11.46
CA ALA A 107 9.22 -3.53 12.46
C ALA A 107 9.62 -3.15 13.89
N SER A 108 10.92 -2.96 14.15
CA SER A 108 11.42 -2.51 15.46
C SER A 108 10.94 -1.09 15.82
N ILE A 109 10.78 -0.22 14.81
CA ILE A 109 10.23 1.14 14.99
C ILE A 109 8.74 1.05 15.27
N VAL A 110 7.98 0.25 14.52
CA VAL A 110 6.55 0.01 14.77
C VAL A 110 6.32 -0.55 16.17
N LYS A 111 7.17 -1.47 16.65
CA LYS A 111 7.07 -1.99 18.02
C LYS A 111 7.13 -0.88 19.07
N LYS A 112 8.04 0.09 18.90
CA LYS A 112 8.27 1.20 19.84
C LYS A 112 7.26 2.35 19.71
N CYS A 113 6.89 2.70 18.48
CA CYS A 113 6.16 3.93 18.18
C CYS A 113 4.75 3.71 17.61
N GLY A 114 4.43 2.49 17.17
CA GLY A 114 3.12 2.15 16.60
C GLY A 114 2.11 1.73 17.66
N GLY A 115 0.84 2.03 17.39
CA GLY A 115 -0.31 1.54 18.14
C GLY A 115 -0.78 0.17 17.63
N ALA A 116 -2.01 -0.19 18.01
CA ALA A 116 -2.59 -1.48 17.63
C ALA A 116 -2.71 -1.64 16.10
N ARG A 117 -3.11 -0.58 15.38
CA ARG A 117 -3.30 -0.64 13.92
C ARG A 117 -1.98 -0.79 13.17
N GLU A 118 -0.93 -0.06 13.55
CA GLU A 118 0.39 -0.21 12.90
C GLU A 118 0.98 -1.60 13.16
N ARG A 119 0.82 -2.14 14.37
CA ARG A 119 1.27 -3.50 14.70
C ARG A 119 0.52 -4.56 13.92
N GLU A 120 -0.79 -4.40 13.74
CA GLU A 120 -1.58 -5.30 12.90
C GLU A 120 -1.16 -5.22 11.43
N ALA A 121 -0.93 -4.02 10.91
CA ALA A 121 -0.42 -3.82 9.56
C ALA A 121 0.93 -4.52 9.36
N MET A 122 1.86 -4.44 10.33
CA MET A 122 3.11 -5.20 10.27
C MET A 122 2.90 -6.71 10.28
N ARG A 123 1.94 -7.22 11.04
CA ARG A 123 1.60 -8.65 11.04
C ARG A 123 1.11 -9.10 9.66
N LEU A 124 0.31 -8.28 8.98
CA LEU A 124 -0.13 -8.54 7.61
C LEU A 124 1.04 -8.49 6.60
N LEU A 125 1.98 -7.55 6.76
CA LEU A 125 3.19 -7.53 5.92
C LEU A 125 4.06 -8.77 6.09
N TYR A 126 4.19 -9.30 7.31
CA TYR A 126 4.90 -10.57 7.51
C TYR A 126 4.21 -11.73 6.80
N LYS A 127 2.87 -11.77 6.79
CA LYS A 127 2.14 -12.78 6.00
C LYS A 127 2.41 -12.66 4.50
N LEU A 128 2.48 -11.44 3.95
CA LEU A 128 2.84 -11.20 2.55
C LEU A 128 4.24 -11.76 2.23
N VAL A 129 5.19 -11.50 3.12
CA VAL A 129 6.58 -11.98 2.98
C VAL A 129 6.67 -13.50 3.07
N GLU A 130 5.86 -14.12 3.95
CA GLU A 130 5.79 -15.57 4.12
C GLU A 130 5.11 -16.25 2.92
N SER A 131 4.00 -15.71 2.41
CA SER A 131 3.31 -16.27 1.23
C SER A 131 4.14 -16.14 -0.04
N GLY A 132 4.89 -15.05 -0.20
CA GLY A 132 5.83 -14.88 -1.30
C GLY A 132 6.96 -15.91 -1.34
N ARG A 133 7.30 -16.54 -0.20
CA ARG A 133 8.31 -17.62 -0.15
C ARG A 133 7.80 -18.97 -0.67
N SER A 134 6.49 -19.11 -0.92
CA SER A 134 5.87 -20.35 -1.41
C SER A 134 5.77 -20.45 -2.95
N GLY A 135 6.32 -19.49 -3.71
CA GLY A 135 6.52 -19.60 -5.16
C GLY A 135 7.59 -20.65 -5.53
N PRO A 136 7.59 -21.21 -6.77
CA PRO A 136 8.19 -22.51 -7.06
C PRO A 136 9.66 -22.53 -6.68
N GLY A 137 9.99 -23.47 -5.79
CA GLY A 137 11.35 -23.78 -5.38
C GLY A 137 12.23 -23.94 -6.60
N LYS A 138 13.40 -23.29 -6.57
CA LYS A 138 14.45 -23.43 -7.57
C LYS A 138 14.63 -24.91 -7.92
N GLY A 139 14.21 -25.25 -9.14
CA GLY A 139 14.47 -26.55 -9.73
C GLY A 139 15.95 -26.85 -9.67
N ASN A 140 16.25 -28.07 -9.24
CA ASN A 140 17.57 -28.65 -9.17
C ASN A 140 18.25 -28.59 -10.55
N GLY A 141 19.10 -27.59 -10.77
CA GLY A 141 19.97 -27.51 -11.94
C GLY A 141 21.28 -28.23 -11.68
N LYS A 142 21.26 -29.57 -11.63
CA LYS A 142 22.45 -30.36 -11.97
C LYS A 142 22.63 -30.27 -13.48
N ARG A 143 23.74 -29.69 -13.93
CA ARG A 143 24.55 -30.12 -15.08
C ARG A 143 25.87 -29.38 -15.04
#